data_AF-A0A4Y7L2K6-F1
#
_entry.id   AF-A0A4Y7L2K6-F1
#
_cell.length_a   1.000
_cell.length_b   1.000
_cell.length_c   1.000
_cell.angle_alpha   90.00
_cell.angle_beta   90.00
_cell.angle_gamma   90.00
#
_symmetry.space_group_name_H-M   'P 1'
#
loop_
_entity.id
_entity.type
_entity.pdbx_description
1 polymer ?
#
loop_
_entity_poly.entity_id
_entity_poly.type
_entity_poly.pdbx_seq_one_letter_code
_entity_poly.pdbx_strand_id
1 'polypeptide(L)'
;MILTGAAFIDHRVAFQRYWSEEAKEGRDFVDKYFNCEDLLLNFLYANASSSSRVVEYVKPAWAIDTSKFSSAAISRNTQVHYQFRTNCLLEFSQLYGSLGRKWAFKGRKDGWDV
;
A
#
# COMPACT_ATOMS: atom_id res chain seq x y z
N MET A 1 -1.60 5.77 2.99
CA MET A 1 -1.19 4.46 2.45
C MET A 1 -1.66 4.41 1.02
N ILE A 2 -0.82 3.90 0.11
CA ILE A 2 -1.15 3.72 -1.30
C ILE A 2 -1.34 2.23 -1.58
N LEU A 3 -2.44 1.86 -2.25
CA LEU A 3 -2.66 0.51 -2.74
C LEU A 3 -1.89 0.37 -4.07
N THR A 4 -1.02 -0.63 -4.17
CA THR A 4 -0.19 -0.93 -5.36
C THR A 4 -1.02 -1.32 -6.59
N GLY A 5 -2.22 -1.86 -6.39
CA GLY A 5 -3.11 -2.31 -7.48
C GLY A 5 -3.61 -1.21 -8.42
N ALA A 6 -3.47 0.06 -8.06
CA ALA A 6 -3.82 1.21 -8.90
C ALA A 6 -2.84 2.37 -8.68
N ALA A 7 -1.54 2.12 -8.81
CA ALA A 7 -0.49 3.11 -8.62
C ALA A 7 0.57 3.06 -9.72
N PHE A 8 1.13 4.22 -10.07
CA PHE A 8 2.39 4.30 -10.79
C PHE A 8 3.53 4.28 -9.78
N ILE A 9 4.49 3.38 -9.98
CA ILE A 9 5.58 3.16 -9.03
C ILE A 9 6.89 3.09 -9.81
N ASP A 10 7.95 3.73 -9.31
CA ASP A 10 9.30 3.49 -9.80
C ASP A 10 9.70 2.04 -9.48
N HIS A 11 9.72 1.19 -10.52
CA HIS A 11 9.98 -0.24 -10.36
C HIS A 11 11.36 -0.54 -9.77
N ARG A 12 12.39 0.29 -10.04
CA ARG A 12 13.74 0.06 -9.52
C ARG A 12 13.73 0.29 -8.02
N VAL A 13 13.18 1.42 -7.61
CA VAL A 13 13.10 1.83 -6.20
C VAL A 13 12.20 0.88 -5.40
N ALA A 14 11.05 0.48 -5.96
CA ALA A 14 10.08 -0.38 -5.30
C ALA A 14 10.57 -1.82 -5.17
N PHE A 15 11.03 -2.42 -6.27
CA PHE A 15 11.44 -3.83 -6.24
C PHE A 15 12.76 -4.01 -5.51
N GLN A 16 13.71 -3.07 -5.60
CA GLN A 16 14.93 -3.16 -4.78
C GLN A 16 14.62 -3.13 -3.27
N ARG A 17 13.65 -2.32 -2.84
CA ARG A 17 13.19 -2.32 -1.44
C ARG A 17 12.42 -3.57 -1.10
N TYR A 18 11.47 -3.94 -1.94
CA TYR A 18 10.62 -5.09 -1.69
C TYR A 18 11.45 -6.36 -1.58
N TRP A 19 12.50 -6.54 -2.40
CA TRP A 19 13.39 -7.71 -2.41
C TRP A 19 14.64 -7.56 -1.54
N SER A 20 14.76 -6.51 -0.72
CA SER A 20 15.90 -6.35 0.18
C SER A 20 15.90 -7.38 1.31
N GLU A 21 17.02 -7.55 2.00
CA GLU A 21 17.07 -8.39 3.21
C GLU A 21 16.18 -7.84 4.34
N GLU A 22 16.08 -6.51 4.48
CA GLU A 22 15.19 -5.85 5.45
C GLU A 22 13.72 -6.26 5.25
N ALA A 23 13.29 -6.37 4.00
CA ALA A 23 11.92 -6.73 3.66
C ALA A 23 11.63 -8.23 3.76
N LYS A 24 12.63 -9.09 4.01
CA LYS A 24 12.48 -10.56 3.89
C LYS A 24 11.39 -11.11 4.80
N GLU A 25 11.41 -10.77 6.09
CA GLU A 25 10.43 -11.28 7.05
C GLU A 25 9.01 -10.77 6.73
N GLY A 26 8.88 -9.49 6.35
CA GLY A 26 7.62 -8.94 5.88
C GLY A 26 7.12 -9.62 4.60
N ARG A 27 8.00 -9.94 3.64
CA ARG A 27 7.66 -10.70 2.43
C ARG A 27 7.19 -12.11 2.75
N ASP A 28 7.89 -12.82 3.65
CA ASP A 28 7.51 -14.16 4.09
C ASP A 28 6.08 -14.15 4.69
N PHE A 29 5.71 -13.08 5.41
CA PHE A 29 4.33 -12.87 5.90
C PHE A 29 3.33 -12.59 4.76
N VAL A 30 3.67 -11.70 3.82
CA VAL A 30 2.84 -11.41 2.64
C VAL A 30 2.55 -12.70 1.85
N ASP A 31 3.56 -13.51 1.60
CA ASP A 31 3.44 -14.77 0.85
C ASP A 31 2.56 -15.78 1.59
N LYS A 32 2.74 -15.90 2.92
CA LYS A 32 1.94 -16.81 3.75
C LYS A 32 0.46 -16.46 3.76
N TYR A 33 0.11 -15.18 3.82
CA TYR A 33 -1.28 -14.72 3.92
C TYR A 33 -1.88 -14.28 2.59
N PHE A 34 -1.08 -14.28 1.52
CA PHE A 34 -1.44 -13.84 0.18
C PHE A 34 -2.16 -12.48 0.18
N ASN A 35 -1.61 -11.51 0.92
CA ASN A 35 -2.21 -10.20 1.16
C ASN A 35 -1.14 -9.19 1.65
N CYS A 36 -1.47 -7.90 1.63
CA CYS A 36 -0.72 -6.82 2.29
C CYS A 36 0.67 -6.49 1.73
N GLU A 37 0.97 -6.87 0.48
CA GLU A 37 2.18 -6.44 -0.21
C GLU A 37 2.24 -4.91 -0.32
N ASP A 38 1.07 -4.29 -0.48
CA ASP A 38 0.91 -2.86 -0.52
C ASP A 38 1.26 -2.20 0.83
N LEU A 39 0.83 -2.77 1.96
CA LEU A 39 1.19 -2.28 3.29
C LEU A 39 2.70 -2.38 3.51
N LEU A 40 3.30 -3.54 3.20
CA LEU A 40 4.74 -3.74 3.37
C LEU A 40 5.53 -2.65 2.63
N LEU A 41 5.20 -2.40 1.36
CA LEU A 41 5.82 -1.31 0.61
C LEU A 41 5.63 0.06 1.27
N ASN A 42 4.45 0.36 1.80
CA ASN A 42 4.24 1.63 2.52
C ASN A 42 5.14 1.77 3.76
N PHE A 43 5.39 0.70 4.53
CA PHE A 43 6.32 0.74 5.66
C PHE A 43 7.78 0.96 5.19
N LEU A 44 8.22 0.19 4.19
CA LEU A 44 9.57 0.32 3.62
C LEU A 44 9.83 1.73 3.03
N TYR A 45 8.82 2.33 2.41
CA TYR A 45 8.91 3.70 1.90
C TYR A 45 8.89 4.75 3.02
N ALA A 46 8.06 4.57 4.03
CA ALA A 46 7.96 5.51 5.15
C ALA A 46 9.29 5.57 5.93
N ASN A 47 9.93 4.42 6.17
CA ASN A 47 11.19 4.35 6.91
C ASN A 47 12.35 5.01 6.13
N ALA A 48 12.42 4.79 4.82
CA ALA A 48 13.46 5.38 3.97
C ALA A 48 13.31 6.90 3.75
N SER A 49 12.13 7.46 4.02
CA SER A 49 11.76 8.82 3.65
C SER A 49 11.67 9.72 4.88
N SER A 50 12.81 10.05 5.46
CA SER A 50 12.90 10.76 6.75
C SER A 50 12.28 12.17 6.75
N SER A 51 11.90 12.75 5.59
CA SER A 51 11.33 14.10 5.51
C SER A 51 10.58 14.47 4.21
N SER A 52 10.55 13.63 3.17
CA SER A 52 9.92 13.98 1.88
C SER A 52 8.57 13.27 1.67
N ARG A 53 7.64 13.93 0.99
CA ARG A 53 6.40 13.31 0.55
C ARG A 53 6.72 12.42 -0.66
N VAL A 54 6.81 11.12 -0.45
CA VAL A 54 7.14 10.11 -1.49
C VAL A 54 5.95 9.65 -2.32
N VAL A 55 4.73 10.09 -1.96
CA VAL A 55 3.50 9.68 -2.64
C VAL A 55 2.62 10.88 -2.99
N GLU A 56 2.09 10.83 -4.21
CA GLU A 56 1.06 11.74 -4.70
C GLU A 56 -0.22 10.97 -4.98
N TYR A 57 -1.35 11.55 -4.60
CA TYR A 57 -2.66 11.01 -4.94
C TYR A 57 -3.18 11.79 -6.13
N VAL A 58 -3.57 11.05 -7.15
CA VAL A 58 -4.23 11.59 -8.34
C VAL A 58 -5.63 11.00 -8.37
N LYS A 59 -6.65 11.85 -8.27
CA LYS A 59 -8.05 11.39 -8.39
C LYS A 59 -8.26 10.88 -9.82
N PRO A 60 -8.76 9.66 -10.05
CA PRO A 60 -9.04 9.19 -11.39
C PRO A 60 -10.25 9.95 -11.98
N ALA A 61 -10.21 10.33 -13.26
CA ALA A 61 -11.38 10.85 -13.97
C ALA A 61 -12.50 9.79 -14.06
N TRP A 62 -12.10 8.51 -14.22
CA TRP A 62 -13.00 7.37 -14.17
C TRP A 62 -12.25 6.15 -13.64
N ALA A 63 -12.90 5.37 -12.78
CA ALA A 63 -12.39 4.10 -12.28
C ALA A 63 -13.58 3.12 -12.11
N ILE A 64 -13.43 1.91 -12.62
CA ILE A 64 -14.42 0.83 -12.45
C ILE A 64 -13.81 -0.22 -11.53
N ASP A 65 -14.50 -0.51 -10.44
CA ASP A 65 -14.14 -1.60 -9.54
C ASP A 65 -14.72 -2.93 -10.04
N THR A 66 -13.89 -3.71 -10.74
CA THR A 66 -14.31 -5.00 -11.29
C THR A 66 -14.46 -6.09 -10.21
N SER A 67 -13.96 -5.86 -8.99
CA SER A 67 -14.12 -6.80 -7.88
C SER A 67 -15.59 -7.00 -7.49
N LYS A 68 -16.46 -6.04 -7.84
CA LYS A 68 -17.92 -6.14 -7.63
C LYS A 68 -18.61 -7.11 -8.58
N PHE A 69 -17.96 -7.46 -9.69
CA PHE A 69 -18.54 -8.31 -10.74
C PHE A 69 -17.87 -9.70 -10.82
N SER A 70 -16.83 -9.95 -10.03
CA SER A 70 -16.05 -11.20 -10.06
C SER A 70 -15.94 -11.85 -8.68
N SER A 71 -16.05 -13.17 -8.62
CA SER A 71 -15.85 -13.94 -7.39
C SER A 71 -14.39 -14.14 -7.01
N ALA A 72 -13.44 -13.76 -7.88
CA ALA A 72 -12.00 -13.94 -7.68
C ALA A 72 -11.36 -12.89 -6.77
N ALA A 73 -12.12 -11.88 -6.32
CA ALA A 73 -11.59 -10.81 -5.50
C ALA A 73 -11.22 -11.30 -4.08
N ILE A 74 -9.95 -11.08 -3.70
CA ILE A 74 -9.44 -11.33 -2.33
C ILE A 74 -10.24 -10.56 -1.28
N SER A 75 -10.78 -9.39 -1.66
CA SER A 75 -11.61 -8.52 -0.81
C SER A 75 -13.08 -8.91 -0.74
N ARG A 76 -13.52 -10.01 -1.39
CA ARG A 76 -14.93 -10.41 -1.45
C ARG A 76 -15.58 -10.58 -0.08
N ASN A 77 -14.87 -11.23 0.85
CA ASN A 77 -15.26 -11.25 2.26
C ASN A 77 -14.56 -10.09 2.96
N THR A 78 -15.18 -8.91 2.92
CA THR A 78 -14.60 -7.67 3.43
C THR A 78 -14.18 -7.78 4.90
N GLN A 79 -14.96 -8.48 5.73
CA GLN A 79 -14.66 -8.61 7.16
C GLN A 79 -13.37 -9.40 7.38
N VAL A 80 -13.25 -10.57 6.75
CA VAL A 80 -12.06 -11.41 6.82
C VAL A 80 -10.86 -10.70 6.19
N HIS A 81 -11.06 -10.05 5.03
CA HIS A 81 -10.03 -9.28 4.36
C HIS A 81 -9.47 -8.17 5.26
N TYR A 82 -10.34 -7.39 5.91
CA TYR A 82 -9.90 -6.32 6.83
C TYR A 82 -9.28 -6.86 8.11
N GLN A 83 -9.70 -8.02 8.60
CA GLN A 83 -9.03 -8.68 9.72
C GLN A 83 -7.58 -9.03 9.35
N PHE A 84 -7.35 -9.62 8.18
CA PHE A 84 -5.99 -9.88 7.69
C PHE A 84 -5.18 -8.60 7.55
N ARG A 85 -5.75 -7.55 6.95
CA ARG A 85 -5.04 -6.26 6.81
C ARG A 85 -4.70 -5.62 8.15
N THR A 86 -5.57 -5.78 9.15
CA THR A 86 -5.28 -5.32 10.52
C THR A 86 -4.09 -6.07 11.11
N ASN A 87 -4.04 -7.39 10.93
CA ASN A 87 -2.91 -8.20 11.39
C ASN A 87 -1.60 -7.80 10.69
N CYS A 88 -1.64 -7.53 9.38
CA CYS A 88 -0.48 -7.03 8.64
C CYS A 88 0.02 -5.69 9.19
N LEU A 89 -0.88 -4.76 9.54
CA LEU A 89 -0.49 -3.49 10.15
C LEU A 89 0.21 -3.70 11.51
N LEU A 90 -0.28 -4.63 12.33
CA LEU A 90 0.33 -4.96 13.62
C LEU A 90 1.71 -5.58 13.43
N GLU A 91 1.84 -6.56 12.54
CA GLU A 91 3.09 -7.25 12.22
C GLU A 91 4.14 -6.26 11.71
N PHE A 92 3.81 -5.50 10.67
CA PHE A 92 4.77 -4.57 10.06
C PHE A 92 5.11 -3.40 10.97
N SER A 93 4.22 -3.04 11.90
CA SER A 93 4.56 -2.04 12.93
C SER A 93 5.60 -2.58 13.92
N GLN A 94 5.60 -3.88 14.21
CA GLN A 94 6.62 -4.51 15.05
C GLN A 94 7.96 -4.62 14.31
N LEU A 95 7.93 -4.99 13.03
CA LEU A 95 9.15 -5.16 12.22
C LEU A 95 9.81 -3.84 11.83
N TYR A 96 9.01 -2.84 11.43
CA TYR A 96 9.50 -1.64 10.73
C TYR A 96 9.20 -0.32 11.48
N GLY A 97 8.58 -0.40 12.65
CA GLY A 97 8.15 0.78 13.40
C GLY A 97 6.88 1.42 12.85
N SER A 98 6.63 2.69 13.17
CA SER A 98 5.35 3.34 12.84
C SER A 98 5.28 3.83 11.39
N LEU A 99 4.13 3.64 10.74
CA LEU A 99 3.77 4.43 9.56
C LEU A 99 3.69 5.90 9.99
N GLY A 100 4.56 6.75 9.43
CA GLY A 100 4.67 8.16 9.78
C GLY A 100 3.39 9.00 9.57
N ARG A 101 3.55 10.33 9.56
CA ARG A 101 2.41 11.25 9.56
C ARG A 101 1.46 11.03 8.37
N LYS A 102 0.15 11.06 8.64
CA LYS A 102 -0.88 11.10 7.58
C LYS A 102 -0.72 12.37 6.75
N TRP A 103 -0.81 12.23 5.42
CA TRP A 103 -0.75 13.34 4.49
C TRP A 103 -2.15 13.71 4.02
N ALA A 104 -2.44 15.01 4.02
CA ALA A 104 -3.57 15.53 3.26
C ALA A 104 -3.13 15.61 1.78
N PHE A 105 -3.85 14.91 0.92
CA PHE A 105 -3.65 15.04 -0.51
C PHE A 105 -4.37 16.30 -0.98
N LYS A 106 -3.61 17.32 -1.35
CA LYS A 106 -4.16 18.52 -1.98
C LYS A 106 -4.75 18.11 -3.33
N GLY A 107 -5.93 18.64 -3.65
CA GLY A 107 -6.44 18.55 -5.00
C GLY A 107 -5.61 19.39 -5.99
N ARG A 108 -5.69 19.08 -7.28
CA ARG A 108 -5.01 19.85 -8.33
C ARG A 108 -5.55 21.28 -8.33
N LYS A 109 -4.65 22.25 -8.52
CA LYS A 109 -5.04 23.68 -8.57
C LYS A 109 -5.91 24.03 -9.77
N ASP A 110 -5.90 23.19 -10.80
CA ASP A 110 -6.67 23.38 -12.03
C ASP A 110 -8.08 22.79 -11.98
N GLY A 111 -8.48 22.21 -10.83
CA GLY A 111 -9.85 21.76 -10.60
C GLY A 111 -10.28 20.56 -11.44
N TRP A 112 -9.36 19.82 -12.04
CA TRP A 112 -9.71 18.59 -12.76
C TRP A 112 -10.19 17.47 -11.84
N ASP A 113 -9.84 17.55 -10.56
CA ASP A 113 -10.16 16.57 -9.54
C ASP A 113 -11.30 17.01 -8.60
N VAL A 114 -12.07 18.04 -8.96
CA VAL A 114 -13.37 18.34 -8.31
C VAL A 114 -14.48 17.60 -9.04
#